data_AF-A0A089PGA1-F1
#
_entry.id   AF-A0A089PGA1-F1
#
_cell.length_a   1.000
_cell.length_b   1.000
_cell.length_c   1.000
_cell.angle_alpha   90.00
_cell.angle_beta   90.00
_cell.angle_gamma   90.00
#
_symmetry.space_group_name_H-M   'P 1'
#
loop_
_entity.id
_entity.type
_entity.pdbx_description
1 polymer ?
#
loop_
_entity_poly.entity_id
_entity_poly.type
_entity_poly.pdbx_seq_one_letter_code
_entity_poly.pdbx_strand_id
1 'polypeptide(L)'
;MSKLRFDVVSLFPEAFKIFFNHGLIKKAFEEKIASIYIHNPRDHAMDNYRKVDDEPYGGGAGMVLKPEPYFSVFDQIPKLNKKRILLMTPQGRKISQSDFSRWSKEDQLILICGSYEGFDERIRSLADEEISIGDFVLTGGEIPAITLINGVVRLLPGTLGSPESLEEESHNEFLLEHPQYTRPAEFRGVKVPDVLLSGNHKLIREWRQKQREIRTQSRRPDLFELWKLDQLSFIKRSSLLKTEVNLRIGNGYDMHRLVSGRPLILGGVELNHPEGLGLDGHSDADVLTHAIMDAILGALSLGDIGKYFPPDDPKWKNADSLILLGHVIELIEKKGWQIQNIDSVIVAERPKLKPYIDLMKEKISKKVRVNIDDVGVKATTNEKLGAEGREEGICCHAVVLMKRNENS
;
A
#
# COMPACT_ATOMS: atom_id res chain seq x y z
N MET A 1 7.20 30.56 -25.19
CA MET A 1 6.10 29.59 -25.17
C MET A 1 5.60 29.46 -23.74
N SER A 2 4.30 29.34 -23.51
CA SER A 2 3.77 29.14 -22.16
C SER A 2 4.26 27.82 -21.59
N LYS A 3 4.54 27.78 -20.28
CA LYS A 3 5.10 26.57 -19.63
C LYS A 3 4.08 25.43 -19.54
N LEU A 4 2.79 25.76 -19.41
CA LEU A 4 1.72 24.77 -19.27
C LEU A 4 0.50 25.17 -20.12
N ARG A 5 -0.07 24.19 -20.82
CA ARG A 5 -1.30 24.32 -21.60
C ARG A 5 -2.45 23.59 -20.91
N PHE A 6 -3.60 24.26 -20.79
CA PHE A 6 -4.86 23.64 -20.37
C PHE A 6 -5.81 23.55 -21.55
N ASP A 7 -6.37 22.37 -21.78
CA ASP A 7 -7.50 22.16 -22.68
C ASP A 7 -8.69 21.70 -21.85
N VAL A 8 -9.80 22.42 -21.88
CA VAL A 8 -10.96 22.13 -21.05
C VAL A 8 -12.15 21.78 -21.92
N VAL A 9 -12.69 20.58 -21.76
CA VAL A 9 -13.89 20.10 -22.44
C VAL A 9 -15.09 20.39 -21.54
N SER A 10 -15.89 21.40 -21.87
CA SER A 10 -17.00 21.86 -21.03
C SER A 10 -18.15 22.42 -21.87
N LEU A 11 -19.38 22.21 -21.41
CA LEU A 11 -20.58 22.80 -22.00
C LEU A 11 -20.74 24.29 -21.69
N PHE A 12 -20.02 24.81 -20.69
CA PHE A 12 -20.16 26.16 -20.15
C PHE A 12 -18.84 26.94 -20.18
N PRO A 13 -18.33 27.28 -21.38
CA PRO A 13 -17.04 27.98 -21.53
C PRO A 13 -16.97 29.32 -20.79
N GLU A 14 -18.11 29.97 -20.61
CA GLU A 14 -18.24 31.23 -19.87
C GLU A 14 -17.78 31.14 -18.41
N ALA A 15 -17.87 29.98 -17.77
CA ALA A 15 -17.44 29.77 -16.38
C ALA A 15 -15.95 30.09 -16.17
N PHE A 16 -15.13 29.89 -17.20
CA PHE A 16 -13.68 30.05 -17.15
C PHE A 16 -13.22 31.50 -17.39
N LYS A 17 -14.14 32.44 -17.70
CA LYS A 17 -13.81 33.87 -17.81
C LYS A 17 -13.22 34.45 -16.53
N ILE A 18 -13.47 33.82 -15.38
CA ILE A 18 -12.89 34.20 -14.09
C ILE A 18 -11.36 34.34 -14.15
N PHE A 19 -10.67 33.50 -14.94
CA PHE A 19 -9.22 33.52 -15.08
C PHE A 19 -8.68 34.74 -15.81
N PHE A 20 -9.51 35.45 -16.56
CA PHE A 20 -9.09 36.63 -17.31
C PHE A 20 -9.51 37.95 -16.65
N ASN A 21 -10.33 37.88 -15.60
CA ASN A 21 -10.93 39.07 -15.01
C ASN A 21 -10.32 39.47 -13.67
N HIS A 22 -9.71 38.55 -12.90
CA HIS A 22 -9.36 38.81 -11.50
C HIS A 22 -8.02 38.22 -11.04
N GLY A 23 -7.36 38.96 -10.14
CA GLY A 23 -6.30 38.44 -9.25
C GLY A 23 -4.97 38.08 -9.92
N LEU A 24 -4.14 37.34 -9.16
CA LEU A 24 -2.81 36.89 -9.60
C LEU A 24 -2.87 35.92 -10.79
N ILE A 25 -3.95 35.16 -10.91
CA ILE A 25 -4.11 34.18 -11.99
C ILE A 25 -4.29 34.86 -13.34
N LYS A 26 -5.05 35.97 -13.39
CA LYS A 26 -5.14 36.82 -14.58
C LYS A 26 -3.75 37.20 -15.09
N LYS A 27 -2.91 37.70 -14.19
CA LYS A 27 -1.54 38.08 -14.53
C LYS A 27 -0.75 36.89 -15.09
N ALA A 28 -0.90 35.69 -14.51
CA ALA A 28 -0.22 34.49 -15.01
C ALA A 28 -0.63 34.12 -16.45
N PHE A 29 -1.90 34.27 -16.81
CA PHE A 29 -2.35 34.05 -18.18
C PHE A 29 -1.93 35.18 -19.14
N GLU A 30 -1.97 36.45 -18.70
CA GLU A 30 -1.50 37.61 -19.49
C GLU A 30 0.00 37.54 -19.80
N GLU A 31 0.81 37.14 -18.82
CA GLU A 31 2.26 36.91 -18.97
C GLU A 31 2.60 35.59 -19.67
N LYS A 32 1.58 34.85 -20.11
CA LYS A 32 1.70 33.55 -20.80
C LYS A 32 2.49 32.53 -19.98
N ILE A 33 2.41 32.55 -18.65
CA ILE A 33 2.93 31.47 -17.79
C ILE A 33 2.14 30.19 -18.06
N ALA A 34 0.83 30.32 -18.20
CA ALA A 34 -0.09 29.27 -18.63
C ALA A 34 -0.96 29.75 -19.81
N SER A 35 -1.55 28.81 -20.54
CA SER A 35 -2.57 29.06 -21.57
C SER A 35 -3.77 28.16 -21.34
N ILE A 36 -4.97 28.62 -21.67
CA ILE A 36 -6.21 27.85 -21.55
C ILE A 36 -7.00 27.92 -22.85
N TYR A 37 -7.47 26.76 -23.29
CA TYR A 37 -8.30 26.57 -24.47
C TYR A 37 -9.55 25.81 -24.04
N ILE A 38 -10.72 26.29 -24.42
CA ILE A 38 -11.99 25.71 -23.99
C ILE A 38 -12.69 25.17 -25.22
N HIS A 39 -13.12 23.92 -25.14
CA HIS A 39 -13.73 23.17 -26.23
C HIS A 39 -15.14 22.80 -25.80
N ASN A 40 -16.15 23.24 -26.55
CA ASN A 40 -17.54 22.95 -26.25
C ASN A 40 -18.01 21.72 -27.05
N PRO A 41 -18.35 20.59 -26.40
CA PRO A 41 -18.93 19.43 -27.08
C PRO A 41 -20.12 19.74 -27.99
N ARG A 42 -20.89 20.81 -27.72
CA ARG A 42 -22.00 21.24 -28.57
C ARG A 42 -21.57 21.60 -29.99
N ASP A 43 -20.33 22.03 -30.20
CA ASP A 43 -19.81 22.36 -31.53
C ASP A 43 -19.44 21.12 -32.36
N HIS A 44 -19.49 19.93 -31.74
CA HIS A 44 -19.17 18.63 -32.35
C HIS A 44 -20.34 17.66 -32.32
N ALA A 45 -21.53 18.15 -31.96
CA ALA A 45 -22.75 17.36 -32.01
C ALA A 45 -23.18 17.13 -33.47
N MET A 46 -23.68 15.92 -33.75
CA MET A 46 -23.98 15.47 -35.11
C MET A 46 -25.35 15.94 -35.64
N ASP A 47 -26.20 16.50 -34.78
CA ASP A 47 -27.54 16.96 -35.13
C ASP A 47 -27.65 18.49 -35.18
N ASN A 48 -28.72 18.97 -35.82
CA ASN A 48 -29.00 20.40 -35.98
C ASN A 48 -29.31 21.11 -34.64
N TYR A 49 -29.62 20.36 -33.58
CA TYR A 49 -29.97 20.90 -32.26
C TYR A 49 -28.76 20.96 -31.32
N ARG A 50 -27.59 20.51 -31.77
CA ARG A 50 -26.36 20.41 -30.99
C ARG A 50 -26.55 19.62 -29.68
N LYS A 51 -27.27 18.49 -29.75
CA LYS A 51 -27.57 17.63 -28.59
C LYS A 51 -26.29 16.92 -28.11
N VAL A 52 -26.03 16.98 -26.82
CA VAL A 52 -24.82 16.43 -26.16
C VAL A 52 -25.14 15.41 -25.08
N ASP A 53 -26.42 15.13 -24.88
CA ASP A 53 -26.97 14.33 -23.81
C ASP A 53 -28.11 13.44 -24.36
N ASP A 54 -28.40 12.33 -23.69
CA ASP A 54 -29.56 11.49 -23.99
C ASP A 54 -30.07 10.75 -22.75
N GLU A 55 -31.23 10.10 -22.88
CA GLU A 55 -31.80 9.29 -21.82
C GLU A 55 -30.90 8.07 -21.50
N PRO A 56 -30.73 7.72 -20.21
CA PRO A 56 -29.93 6.56 -19.83
C PRO A 56 -30.58 5.24 -20.25
N TYR A 57 -29.76 4.32 -20.78
CA TYR A 57 -30.17 2.91 -20.89
C TYR A 57 -30.47 2.33 -19.49
N GLY A 58 -31.52 1.53 -19.39
CA GLY A 58 -31.99 0.97 -18.11
C GLY A 58 -33.04 1.84 -17.39
N GLY A 59 -33.37 3.01 -17.94
CA GLY A 59 -34.27 3.97 -17.31
C GLY A 59 -33.60 4.74 -16.16
N GLY A 60 -34.34 5.65 -15.55
CA GLY A 60 -33.83 6.56 -14.53
C GLY A 60 -34.27 7.99 -14.79
N ALA A 61 -34.00 8.88 -13.82
CA ALA A 61 -34.20 10.31 -14.00
C ALA A 61 -32.93 10.95 -14.58
N GLY A 62 -33.09 12.09 -15.25
CA GLY A 62 -31.98 12.89 -15.77
C GLY A 62 -31.47 12.44 -17.14
N MET A 63 -30.35 13.02 -17.55
CA MET A 63 -29.73 12.81 -18.87
C MET A 63 -28.25 12.43 -18.70
N VAL A 64 -27.72 11.66 -19.65
CA VAL A 64 -26.32 11.22 -19.66
C VAL A 64 -25.61 11.82 -20.86
N LEU A 65 -24.39 12.32 -20.67
CA LEU A 65 -23.59 12.91 -21.74
C LEU A 65 -23.24 11.86 -22.80
N LYS A 66 -23.54 12.18 -24.06
CA LYS A 66 -23.29 11.31 -25.21
C LYS A 66 -21.80 11.16 -25.50
N PRO A 67 -21.33 9.98 -25.90
CA PRO A 67 -19.91 9.77 -26.17
C PRO A 67 -19.43 10.51 -27.43
N GLU A 68 -20.21 10.56 -28.50
CA GLU A 68 -19.72 11.00 -29.82
C GLU A 68 -19.18 12.44 -29.81
N PRO A 69 -19.86 13.44 -29.21
CA PRO A 69 -19.34 14.81 -29.16
C PRO A 69 -18.04 14.92 -28.33
N TYR A 70 -17.92 14.14 -27.25
CA TYR A 70 -16.74 14.16 -26.38
C TYR A 70 -15.52 13.52 -27.04
N PHE A 71 -15.68 12.36 -27.70
CA PHE A 71 -14.63 11.75 -28.49
C PHE A 71 -14.20 12.67 -29.65
N SER A 72 -15.16 13.28 -30.34
CA SER A 72 -14.88 14.20 -31.46
C SER A 72 -14.08 15.44 -31.03
N VAL A 73 -14.42 16.05 -29.89
CA VAL A 73 -13.60 17.13 -29.30
C VAL A 73 -12.22 16.60 -28.96
N PHE A 74 -12.16 15.47 -28.26
CA PHE A 74 -10.91 14.92 -27.77
C PHE A 74 -9.94 14.63 -28.92
N ASP A 75 -10.41 14.10 -30.04
CA ASP A 75 -9.60 13.82 -31.23
C ASP A 75 -8.93 15.06 -31.83
N GLN A 76 -9.55 16.23 -31.70
CA GLN A 76 -9.04 17.50 -32.25
C GLN A 76 -8.06 18.22 -31.33
N ILE A 77 -8.10 17.96 -30.02
CA ILE A 77 -7.17 18.57 -29.07
C ILE A 77 -5.74 18.11 -29.42
N PRO A 78 -4.74 19.00 -29.57
CA PRO A 78 -3.35 18.57 -29.78
C PRO A 78 -2.85 17.81 -28.54
N LYS A 79 -2.10 16.72 -28.72
CA LYS A 79 -1.56 15.93 -27.60
C LYS A 79 -0.07 16.19 -27.47
N LEU A 80 0.34 16.92 -26.43
CA LEU A 80 1.76 17.13 -26.13
C LEU A 80 2.39 15.86 -25.52
N ASN A 81 3.73 15.86 -25.42
CA ASN A 81 4.48 14.70 -24.93
C ASN A 81 4.15 14.36 -23.48
N LYS A 82 4.30 15.33 -22.56
CA LYS A 82 3.92 15.18 -21.15
C LYS A 82 2.52 15.76 -20.94
N LYS A 83 1.52 14.92 -21.12
CA LYS A 83 0.11 15.28 -20.92
C LYS A 83 -0.52 14.43 -19.85
N ARG A 84 -1.55 14.98 -19.21
CA ARG A 84 -2.47 14.24 -18.34
C ARG A 84 -3.91 14.59 -18.67
N ILE A 85 -4.78 13.59 -18.71
CA ILE A 85 -6.21 13.74 -18.97
C ILE A 85 -6.97 13.45 -17.68
N LEU A 86 -7.71 14.43 -17.19
CA LEU A 86 -8.37 14.40 -15.88
C LEU A 86 -9.87 14.55 -16.07
N LEU A 87 -10.64 13.56 -15.59
CA LEU A 87 -12.09 13.57 -15.64
C LEU A 87 -12.65 14.00 -14.29
N MET A 88 -13.42 15.08 -14.28
CA MET A 88 -13.98 15.66 -13.06
C MET A 88 -15.25 14.88 -12.66
N THR A 89 -15.18 14.14 -11.55
CA THR A 89 -16.28 13.30 -11.07
C THR A 89 -16.19 13.08 -9.57
N PRO A 90 -17.33 13.07 -8.82
CA PRO A 90 -17.32 12.77 -7.39
C PRO A 90 -16.84 11.35 -7.07
N GLN A 91 -16.85 10.43 -8.05
CA GLN A 91 -16.36 9.05 -7.93
C GLN A 91 -14.82 8.96 -7.98
N GLY A 92 -14.17 10.05 -8.36
CA GLY A 92 -12.72 10.11 -8.53
C GLY A 92 -11.97 10.19 -7.22
N ARG A 93 -10.65 10.09 -7.31
CA ARG A 93 -9.76 10.29 -6.17
C ARG A 93 -9.83 11.75 -5.72
N LYS A 94 -9.91 11.98 -4.40
CA LYS A 94 -9.86 13.34 -3.82
C LYS A 94 -8.53 14.01 -4.13
N ILE A 95 -8.59 15.23 -4.66
CA ILE A 95 -7.39 16.05 -4.89
C ILE A 95 -6.66 16.39 -3.59
N SER A 96 -5.35 16.56 -3.71
CA SER A 96 -4.47 17.01 -2.64
C SER A 96 -3.41 17.98 -3.17
N GLN A 97 -2.70 18.66 -2.26
CA GLN A 97 -1.63 19.60 -2.63
C GLN A 97 -0.49 18.93 -3.44
N SER A 98 -0.23 17.65 -3.20
CA SER A 98 0.78 16.89 -3.95
C SER A 98 0.34 16.63 -5.39
N ASP A 99 -0.97 16.58 -5.68
CA ASP A 99 -1.50 16.47 -7.04
C ASP A 99 -1.22 17.73 -7.85
N PHE A 100 -1.47 18.91 -7.27
CA PHE A 100 -1.11 20.16 -7.94
C PHE A 100 0.38 20.23 -8.25
N SER A 101 1.22 19.78 -7.32
CA SER A 101 2.68 19.72 -7.50
C SER A 101 3.13 18.70 -8.55
N ARG A 102 2.36 17.63 -8.76
CA ARG A 102 2.59 16.64 -9.82
C ARG A 102 2.18 17.20 -11.18
N TRP A 103 0.98 17.76 -11.27
CA TRP A 103 0.41 18.29 -12.50
C TRP A 103 1.09 19.58 -12.99
N SER A 104 1.71 20.37 -12.10
CA SER A 104 2.50 21.55 -12.49
C SER A 104 3.78 21.22 -13.27
N LYS A 105 4.16 19.93 -13.35
CA LYS A 105 5.32 19.43 -14.09
C LYS A 105 4.96 18.86 -15.48
N GLU A 106 3.67 18.80 -15.81
CA GLU A 106 3.21 18.39 -17.15
C GLU A 106 3.40 19.54 -18.15
N ASP A 107 3.39 19.24 -19.44
CA ASP A 107 3.35 20.25 -20.51
C ASP A 107 1.88 20.62 -20.85
N GLN A 108 0.96 19.67 -20.61
CA GLN A 108 -0.46 19.81 -20.92
C GLN A 108 -1.37 19.10 -19.90
N LEU A 109 -2.47 19.74 -19.55
CA LEU A 109 -3.57 19.14 -18.80
C LEU A 109 -4.87 19.25 -19.62
N ILE A 110 -5.50 18.11 -19.88
CA ILE A 110 -6.80 18.04 -20.55
C ILE A 110 -7.86 17.73 -19.48
N LEU A 111 -8.78 18.65 -19.24
CA LEU A 111 -9.81 18.51 -18.20
C LEU A 111 -11.16 18.24 -18.84
N ILE A 112 -11.83 17.16 -18.44
CA ILE A 112 -13.16 16.79 -18.94
C ILE A 112 -14.20 17.10 -17.86
N CYS A 113 -15.06 18.08 -18.12
CA CYS A 113 -16.12 18.49 -17.21
C CYS A 113 -17.41 17.70 -17.48
N GLY A 114 -17.96 17.11 -16.42
CA GLY A 114 -19.26 16.45 -16.45
C GLY A 114 -20.41 17.44 -16.27
N SER A 115 -21.63 16.99 -16.58
CA SER A 115 -22.89 17.67 -16.31
C SER A 115 -24.01 16.63 -16.26
N TYR A 116 -25.24 17.04 -15.95
CA TYR A 116 -26.40 16.15 -15.83
C TYR A 116 -26.13 14.99 -14.83
N GLU A 117 -26.55 13.75 -15.14
CA GLU A 117 -26.25 12.55 -14.32
C GLU A 117 -24.80 12.09 -14.47
N GLY A 118 -24.06 12.67 -15.43
CA GLY A 118 -22.67 12.37 -15.68
C GLY A 118 -22.42 11.89 -17.11
N PHE A 119 -21.44 11.01 -17.23
CA PHE A 119 -20.91 10.59 -18.52
C PHE A 119 -21.51 9.25 -18.95
N ASP A 120 -21.64 9.05 -20.27
CA ASP A 120 -21.61 7.69 -20.79
C ASP A 120 -20.30 7.03 -20.35
N GLU A 121 -20.39 5.82 -19.81
CA GLU A 121 -19.26 5.14 -19.16
C GLU A 121 -18.05 4.99 -20.10
N ARG A 122 -18.27 4.93 -21.42
CA ARG A 122 -17.20 4.84 -22.43
C ARG A 122 -16.33 6.10 -22.49
N ILE A 123 -16.85 7.27 -22.13
CA ILE A 123 -16.08 8.53 -22.09
C ILE A 123 -14.93 8.43 -21.08
N ARG A 124 -15.10 7.66 -20.01
CA ARG A 124 -14.06 7.49 -18.97
C ARG A 124 -12.76 6.88 -19.52
N SER A 125 -12.85 6.11 -20.61
CA SER A 125 -11.66 5.56 -21.29
C SER A 125 -10.71 6.62 -21.87
N LEU A 126 -11.18 7.88 -22.00
CA LEU A 126 -10.33 9.01 -22.39
C LEU A 126 -9.44 9.50 -21.24
N ALA A 127 -9.80 9.21 -19.99
CA ALA A 127 -9.15 9.78 -18.82
C ALA A 127 -7.97 8.94 -18.32
N ASP A 128 -6.87 9.59 -17.96
CA ASP A 128 -5.78 8.96 -17.20
C ASP A 128 -6.16 8.84 -15.72
N GLU A 129 -6.86 9.84 -15.19
CA GLU A 129 -7.28 9.90 -13.79
C GLU A 129 -8.69 10.48 -13.64
N GLU A 130 -9.47 9.90 -12.73
CA GLU A 130 -10.73 10.46 -12.26
C GLU A 130 -10.52 11.23 -10.96
N ILE A 131 -11.06 12.44 -10.89
CA ILE A 131 -10.70 13.40 -9.85
C ILE A 131 -11.94 14.01 -9.20
N SER A 132 -11.98 13.93 -7.87
CA SER A 132 -12.99 14.54 -7.01
C SER A 132 -12.38 15.69 -6.20
N ILE A 133 -13.17 16.74 -5.94
CA ILE A 133 -12.76 17.83 -5.05
C ILE A 133 -13.27 17.68 -3.61
N GLY A 134 -14.05 16.62 -3.33
CA GLY A 134 -14.55 16.32 -1.99
C GLY A 134 -15.78 15.40 -2.00
N ASP A 135 -16.25 15.04 -0.80
CA ASP A 135 -17.42 14.16 -0.62
C ASP A 135 -18.73 14.97 -0.69
N PHE A 136 -19.00 15.52 -1.87
CA PHE A 136 -20.23 16.24 -2.18
C PHE A 136 -20.49 16.24 -3.68
N VAL A 137 -21.73 16.59 -4.08
CA VAL A 137 -22.15 16.61 -5.48
C VAL A 137 -22.36 18.06 -5.94
N LEU A 138 -21.91 18.36 -7.16
CA LEU A 138 -22.12 19.64 -7.84
C LEU A 138 -22.89 19.41 -9.14
N THR A 139 -23.42 20.49 -9.72
CA THR A 139 -24.18 20.43 -10.99
C THR A 139 -23.32 20.26 -12.24
N GLY A 140 -21.99 20.38 -12.12
CA GLY A 140 -21.07 20.26 -13.24
C GLY A 140 -19.60 20.24 -12.82
N GLY A 141 -18.75 19.84 -13.76
CA GLY A 141 -17.31 19.71 -13.58
C GLY A 141 -16.52 21.02 -13.69
N GLU A 142 -17.17 22.15 -13.96
CA GLU A 142 -16.52 23.45 -14.18
C GLU A 142 -15.84 23.97 -12.91
N ILE A 143 -16.51 23.95 -11.77
CA ILE A 143 -15.93 24.40 -10.49
C ILE A 143 -14.75 23.50 -10.05
N PRO A 144 -14.85 22.15 -10.14
CA PRO A 144 -13.70 21.27 -9.97
C PRO A 144 -12.51 21.63 -10.87
N ALA A 145 -12.76 21.82 -12.18
CA ALA A 145 -11.71 22.17 -13.12
C ALA A 145 -11.09 23.54 -12.81
N ILE A 146 -11.90 24.53 -12.43
CA ILE A 146 -11.42 25.87 -12.04
C ILE A 146 -10.52 25.79 -10.80
N THR A 147 -10.94 25.02 -9.79
CA THR A 147 -10.16 24.77 -8.57
C THR A 147 -8.81 24.15 -8.91
N LEU A 148 -8.80 23.15 -9.79
CA LEU A 148 -7.58 22.47 -10.21
C LEU A 148 -6.62 23.41 -10.97
N ILE A 149 -7.12 24.12 -11.97
CA ILE A 149 -6.31 25.09 -12.75
C ILE A 149 -5.71 26.14 -11.81
N ASN A 150 -6.51 26.66 -10.87
CA ASN A 150 -6.06 27.65 -9.89
C ASN A 150 -4.90 27.10 -9.04
N GLY A 151 -5.08 25.91 -8.45
CA GLY A 151 -4.06 25.26 -7.62
C GLY A 151 -2.76 24.98 -8.38
N VAL A 152 -2.85 24.50 -9.63
CA VAL A 152 -1.68 24.20 -10.46
C VAL A 152 -0.95 25.48 -10.90
N VAL A 153 -1.68 26.46 -11.45
CA VAL A 153 -1.09 27.71 -11.98
C VAL A 153 -0.37 28.47 -10.88
N ARG A 154 -0.88 28.42 -9.65
CA ARG A 154 -0.26 29.06 -8.48
C ARG A 154 1.15 28.54 -8.19
N LEU A 155 1.44 27.27 -8.48
CA LEU A 155 2.76 26.66 -8.28
C LEU A 155 3.75 26.93 -9.43
N LEU A 156 3.29 27.49 -10.56
CA LEU A 156 4.16 27.74 -11.70
C LEU A 156 5.12 28.90 -11.41
N PRO A 157 6.42 28.77 -11.76
CA PRO A 157 7.39 29.85 -11.53
C PRO A 157 6.99 31.10 -12.32
N GLY A 158 6.88 32.23 -11.59
CA GLY A 158 6.44 33.53 -12.10
C GLY A 158 5.02 33.92 -11.66
N THR A 159 4.20 32.99 -11.16
CA THR A 159 2.82 33.30 -10.74
C THR A 159 2.77 34.03 -9.40
N LEU A 160 3.52 33.55 -8.40
CA LEU A 160 3.65 34.19 -7.09
C LEU A 160 4.88 35.08 -7.04
N GLY A 161 4.80 36.16 -6.25
CA GLY A 161 5.86 37.17 -6.15
C GLY A 161 7.11 36.70 -5.40
N SER A 162 6.99 35.75 -4.47
CA SER A 162 8.09 35.24 -3.65
C SER A 162 8.00 33.70 -3.59
N PRO A 163 9.05 32.96 -4.02
CA PRO A 163 9.10 31.51 -3.91
C PRO A 163 8.97 31.00 -2.47
N GLU A 164 9.46 31.76 -1.49
CA GLU A 164 9.38 31.44 -0.07
C GLU A 164 7.92 31.33 0.42
N SER A 165 6.99 32.00 -0.27
CA SER A 165 5.55 31.88 0.02
C SER A 165 5.03 30.46 -0.18
N LEU A 166 5.67 29.66 -1.06
CA LEU A 166 5.30 28.28 -1.33
C LEU A 166 5.86 27.27 -0.33
N GLU A 167 6.81 27.67 0.52
CA GLU A 167 7.45 26.75 1.49
C GLU A 167 6.56 26.58 2.73
N GLU A 168 6.15 27.70 3.35
CA GLU A 168 5.40 27.71 4.61
C GLU A 168 3.87 27.69 4.41
N GLU A 169 3.34 26.80 3.56
CA GLU A 169 1.90 26.72 3.28
C GLU A 169 1.18 25.59 4.03
N SER A 170 -0.14 25.77 4.17
CA SER A 170 -1.00 24.68 4.66
C SER A 170 -0.94 23.48 3.72
N HIS A 171 -0.88 22.29 4.30
CA HIS A 171 -0.77 20.99 3.62
C HIS A 171 0.61 20.65 3.04
N ASN A 172 1.58 21.58 3.10
CA ASN A 172 2.99 21.22 2.97
C ASN A 172 3.45 20.50 4.23
N GLU A 173 4.19 19.40 4.07
CA GLU A 173 4.69 18.58 5.19
C GLU A 173 3.59 18.13 6.16
N PHE A 174 2.35 17.96 5.68
CA PHE A 174 1.20 17.59 6.51
C PHE A 174 0.85 18.56 7.66
N LEU A 175 1.30 19.81 7.63
CA LEU A 175 0.94 20.82 8.64
C LEU A 175 0.07 21.93 8.06
N LEU A 176 -0.82 22.50 8.87
CA LEU A 176 -1.50 23.77 8.61
C LEU A 176 -0.57 24.96 8.89
N GLU A 177 -0.87 26.12 8.30
CA GLU A 177 -0.14 27.36 8.55
C GLU A 177 -0.30 27.92 9.96
N HIS A 178 0.70 28.70 10.38
CA HIS A 178 0.70 29.46 11.63
C HIS A 178 -0.29 30.65 11.58
N PRO A 179 -0.68 31.26 12.72
CA PRO A 179 -1.50 32.46 12.72
C PRO A 179 -0.76 33.63 12.08
N GLN A 180 -1.46 34.36 11.22
CA GLN A 180 -0.97 35.61 10.65
C GLN A 180 -1.51 36.79 11.45
N TYR A 181 -0.65 37.79 11.66
CA TYR A 181 -1.00 39.06 12.30
C TYR A 181 -0.52 40.20 11.41
N THR A 182 -1.27 41.28 11.38
CA THR A 182 -0.88 42.52 10.70
C THR A 182 -1.18 43.71 11.61
N ARG A 183 -0.78 44.90 11.17
CA ARG A 183 -1.03 46.15 11.91
C ARG A 183 -2.54 46.40 12.06
N PRO A 184 -2.99 47.02 13.17
CA PRO A 184 -2.20 47.55 14.29
C PRO A 184 -1.74 46.48 15.30
N ALA A 185 -0.75 46.80 16.15
CA ALA A 185 -0.18 45.87 17.13
C ALA A 185 -1.15 45.44 18.24
N GLU A 186 -2.20 46.23 18.50
CA GLU A 186 -3.31 45.88 19.37
C GLU A 186 -4.62 46.27 18.70
N PHE A 187 -5.58 45.35 18.67
CA PHE A 187 -6.91 45.60 18.12
C PHE A 187 -7.97 45.01 19.05
N ARG A 188 -8.87 45.86 19.56
CA ARG A 188 -9.95 45.47 20.48
C ARG A 188 -9.46 44.70 21.71
N GLY A 189 -8.33 45.13 22.30
CA GLY A 189 -7.74 44.50 23.49
C GLY A 189 -6.96 43.21 23.20
N VAL A 190 -6.88 42.78 21.93
CA VAL A 190 -6.07 41.62 21.53
C VAL A 190 -4.74 42.13 20.95
N LYS A 191 -3.64 41.73 21.58
CA LYS A 191 -2.27 42.09 21.16
C LYS A 191 -1.71 41.06 20.18
N VAL A 192 -0.88 41.54 19.25
CA VAL A 192 0.02 40.69 18.47
C VAL A 192 1.05 40.06 19.43
N PRO A 193 1.37 38.75 19.31
CA PRO A 193 2.37 38.11 20.14
C PRO A 193 3.72 38.84 20.13
N ASP A 194 4.27 39.13 21.31
CA ASP A 194 5.49 39.93 21.47
C ASP A 194 6.69 39.40 20.66
N VAL A 195 6.80 38.07 20.51
CA VAL A 195 7.84 37.43 19.69
C VAL A 195 7.82 37.90 18.23
N LEU A 196 6.64 38.19 17.67
CA LEU A 196 6.49 38.69 16.30
C LEU A 196 6.90 40.17 16.17
N LEU A 197 6.97 40.89 17.29
CA LEU A 197 7.43 42.29 17.35
C LEU A 197 8.92 42.41 17.67
N SER A 198 9.58 41.31 18.05
CA SER A 198 10.97 41.29 18.53
C SER A 198 12.05 41.54 17.46
N GLY A 199 11.72 41.34 16.17
CA GLY A 199 12.69 41.33 15.08
C GLY A 199 13.65 40.12 15.08
N ASN A 200 13.55 39.21 16.05
CA ASN A 200 14.41 38.04 16.13
C ASN A 200 13.92 36.92 15.20
N HIS A 201 14.48 36.84 13.99
CA HIS A 201 14.09 35.87 12.98
C HIS A 201 14.13 34.41 13.45
N LYS A 202 15.05 34.04 14.35
CA LYS A 202 15.13 32.68 14.89
C LYS A 202 13.92 32.38 15.79
N LEU A 203 13.65 33.24 16.77
CA LEU A 203 12.51 33.08 17.68
C LEU A 203 11.18 33.12 16.94
N ILE A 204 11.07 33.96 15.91
CA ILE A 204 9.88 34.03 15.06
C ILE A 204 9.65 32.71 14.32
N ARG A 205 10.69 32.13 13.69
CA ARG A 205 10.57 30.82 13.02
C ARG A 205 10.19 29.70 13.97
N GLU A 206 10.83 29.61 15.14
CA GLU A 206 10.51 28.62 16.17
C GLU A 206 9.05 28.76 16.66
N TRP A 207 8.61 30.00 16.88
CA TRP A 207 7.21 30.27 17.25
C TRP A 207 6.24 29.86 16.14
N ARG A 208 6.53 30.20 14.88
CA ARG A 208 5.69 29.85 13.73
C ARG A 208 5.54 28.33 13.62
N GLN A 209 6.65 27.60 13.68
CA GLN A 209 6.63 26.13 13.61
C GLN A 209 5.79 25.53 14.74
N LYS A 210 6.01 25.97 15.99
CA LYS A 210 5.21 25.52 17.14
C LYS A 210 3.71 25.80 16.95
N GLN A 211 3.35 26.95 16.37
CA GLN A 211 1.95 27.26 16.09
C GLN A 211 1.34 26.44 14.96
N ARG A 212 2.12 26.07 13.92
CA ARG A 212 1.69 25.11 12.89
C ARG A 212 1.30 23.78 13.53
N GLU A 213 2.16 23.24 14.40
CA GLU A 213 1.93 21.99 15.12
C GLU A 213 0.67 22.06 15.99
N ILE A 214 0.56 23.06 16.87
CA ILE A 214 -0.59 23.25 17.76
C ILE A 214 -1.90 23.35 16.96
N ARG A 215 -1.90 24.14 15.88
CA ARG A 215 -3.10 24.33 15.06
C ARG A 215 -3.48 23.06 14.32
N THR A 216 -2.51 22.35 13.76
CA THR A 216 -2.75 21.10 13.03
C THR A 216 -3.29 20.04 13.98
N GLN A 217 -2.66 19.86 15.14
CA GLN A 217 -3.15 18.93 16.17
C GLN A 217 -4.59 19.23 16.58
N SER A 218 -4.94 20.52 16.73
CA SER A 218 -6.28 20.93 17.14
C SER A 218 -7.34 20.82 16.05
N ARG A 219 -7.01 21.09 14.78
CA ARG A 219 -8.00 21.24 13.69
C ARG A 219 -8.00 20.08 12.68
N ARG A 220 -6.86 19.45 12.49
CA ARG A 220 -6.60 18.35 11.55
C ARG A 220 -5.70 17.30 12.23
N PRO A 221 -6.19 16.66 13.31
CA PRO A 221 -5.41 15.65 14.02
C PRO A 221 -4.97 14.51 13.09
N ASP A 222 -5.74 14.23 12.05
CA ASP A 222 -5.40 13.29 10.97
C ASP A 222 -4.09 13.67 10.25
N LEU A 223 -3.90 14.95 9.91
CA LEU A 223 -2.67 15.43 9.30
C LEU A 223 -1.50 15.47 10.29
N PHE A 224 -1.78 15.78 11.56
CA PHE A 224 -0.75 15.83 12.59
C PHE A 224 -0.14 14.45 12.86
N GLU A 225 -0.94 13.37 12.85
CA GLU A 225 -0.42 12.01 12.96
C GLU A 225 0.43 11.62 11.74
N LEU A 226 0.03 12.00 10.53
CA LEU A 226 0.87 11.81 9.33
C LEU A 226 2.20 12.56 9.44
N TRP A 227 2.18 13.81 9.90
CA TRP A 227 3.40 14.57 10.15
C TRP A 227 4.31 13.87 11.15
N LYS A 228 3.79 13.42 12.31
CA LYS A 228 4.58 12.66 13.28
C LYS A 228 5.22 11.43 12.67
N LEU A 229 4.46 10.65 11.89
CA LEU A 229 4.97 9.46 11.21
C LEU A 229 6.08 9.79 10.22
N ASP A 230 5.98 10.92 9.54
CA ASP A 230 6.99 11.40 8.61
C ASP A 230 8.29 11.85 9.32
N GLN A 231 8.17 12.40 10.53
CA GLN A 231 9.33 12.74 11.38
C GLN A 231 10.04 11.52 11.98
N LEU A 232 9.44 10.33 11.94
CA LEU A 232 10.05 9.12 12.49
C LEU A 232 11.06 8.50 11.51
N SER A 233 12.15 7.93 12.03
CA SER A 233 13.06 7.13 11.21
C SER A 233 12.33 5.96 10.55
N PHE A 234 12.78 5.55 9.36
CA PHE A 234 12.19 4.44 8.58
C PHE A 234 11.91 3.20 9.44
N ILE A 235 12.82 2.87 10.36
CA ILE A 235 12.69 1.75 11.31
C ILE A 235 11.47 1.92 12.21
N LYS A 236 11.26 3.10 12.80
CA LYS A 236 10.10 3.40 13.67
C LYS A 236 8.78 3.47 12.90
N ARG A 237 8.79 3.97 11.66
CA ARG A 237 7.60 3.98 10.78
C ARG A 237 7.12 2.55 10.46
N SER A 238 8.06 1.64 10.18
CA SER A 238 7.74 0.23 9.90
C SER A 238 7.17 -0.53 11.10
N SER A 239 7.56 -0.17 12.33
CA SER A 239 7.01 -0.79 13.54
C SER A 239 5.60 -0.30 13.87
N LEU A 240 5.27 0.95 13.55
CA LEU A 240 3.93 1.53 13.79
C LEU A 240 2.91 1.07 12.75
N LEU A 241 3.32 0.88 11.48
CA LEU A 241 2.45 0.34 10.43
C LEU A 241 2.16 -1.17 10.58
N LYS A 242 2.90 -1.86 11.45
CA LYS A 242 2.72 -3.31 11.72
C LYS A 242 1.60 -3.64 12.71
N THR A 243 0.86 -2.65 13.22
CA THR A 243 -0.11 -2.88 14.31
C THR A 243 -1.41 -3.57 13.90
N GLU A 244 -1.63 -3.97 12.65
CA GLU A 244 -2.88 -4.65 12.27
C GLU A 244 -2.76 -6.10 11.76
N VAL A 245 -1.55 -6.64 11.55
CA VAL A 245 -1.40 -8.08 11.25
C VAL A 245 -0.16 -8.66 11.94
N ASN A 246 -0.37 -9.23 13.13
CA ASN A 246 0.65 -9.92 13.93
C ASN A 246 0.82 -11.40 13.52
N LEU A 247 0.77 -11.69 12.21
CA LEU A 247 0.94 -13.02 11.67
C LEU A 247 2.28 -13.13 10.94
N ARG A 248 2.93 -14.30 11.05
CA ARG A 248 4.11 -14.65 10.27
C ARG A 248 3.96 -16.07 9.75
N ILE A 249 4.48 -16.29 8.56
CA ILE A 249 4.52 -17.60 7.92
C ILE A 249 5.99 -17.99 7.72
N GLY A 250 6.28 -19.27 7.90
CA GLY A 250 7.57 -19.82 7.55
C GLY A 250 7.41 -21.13 6.80
N ASN A 251 8.39 -21.41 5.95
CA ASN A 251 8.50 -22.61 5.17
C ASN A 251 9.77 -23.35 5.57
N GLY A 252 9.70 -24.67 5.63
CA GLY A 252 10.83 -25.54 5.96
C GLY A 252 10.91 -26.71 4.99
N TYR A 253 12.12 -27.21 4.82
CA TYR A 253 12.44 -28.33 3.97
C TYR A 253 13.59 -29.11 4.61
N ASP A 254 13.44 -30.43 4.69
CA ASP A 254 14.53 -31.30 5.11
C ASP A 254 14.54 -32.59 4.28
N MET A 255 15.73 -33.17 4.08
CA MET A 255 15.92 -34.44 3.38
C MET A 255 17.09 -35.20 4.00
N HIS A 256 16.86 -36.48 4.30
CA HIS A 256 17.89 -37.40 4.76
C HIS A 256 17.96 -38.64 3.88
N ARG A 257 19.17 -39.20 3.78
CA ARG A 257 19.45 -40.42 3.01
C ARG A 257 18.94 -41.65 3.76
N LEU A 258 18.41 -42.64 3.05
CA LEU A 258 18.10 -43.95 3.62
C LEU A 258 19.36 -44.82 3.77
N VAL A 259 19.54 -45.42 4.94
CA VAL A 259 20.69 -46.28 5.28
C VAL A 259 20.25 -47.48 6.12
N SER A 260 21.00 -48.59 6.00
CA SER A 260 20.79 -49.79 6.82
C SER A 260 21.22 -49.59 8.27
N GLY A 261 20.56 -50.27 9.20
CA GLY A 261 21.01 -50.34 10.60
C GLY A 261 20.63 -49.12 11.45
N ARG A 262 19.72 -48.28 10.95
CA ARG A 262 19.10 -47.18 11.71
C ARG A 262 17.58 -47.35 11.75
N PRO A 263 16.91 -46.93 12.84
CA PRO A 263 15.46 -46.86 12.87
C PRO A 263 14.96 -45.77 11.91
N LEU A 264 13.79 -45.99 11.30
CA LEU A 264 13.09 -44.95 10.55
C LEU A 264 12.16 -44.20 11.48
N ILE A 265 12.43 -42.93 11.76
CA ILE A 265 11.62 -42.09 12.64
C ILE A 265 11.07 -40.91 11.85
N LEU A 266 9.76 -40.69 11.92
CA LEU A 266 9.06 -39.57 11.29
C LEU A 266 7.98 -39.03 12.25
N GLY A 267 8.00 -37.73 12.55
CA GLY A 267 7.11 -37.10 13.54
C GLY A 267 7.21 -37.72 14.93
N GLY A 268 8.40 -38.20 15.30
CA GLY A 268 8.68 -38.96 16.52
C GLY A 268 8.03 -40.35 16.56
N VAL A 269 7.50 -40.87 15.45
CA VAL A 269 6.98 -42.24 15.34
C VAL A 269 8.03 -43.12 14.70
N GLU A 270 8.29 -44.30 15.26
CA GLU A 270 9.14 -45.31 14.64
C GLU A 270 8.34 -46.15 13.64
N LEU A 271 8.86 -46.30 12.43
CA LEU A 271 8.23 -46.99 11.31
C LEU A 271 9.06 -48.19 10.88
N ASN A 272 8.38 -49.21 10.35
CA ASN A 272 9.02 -50.37 9.75
C ASN A 272 9.20 -50.15 8.24
N HIS A 273 10.41 -49.82 7.80
CA HIS A 273 10.75 -49.83 6.38
C HIS A 273 10.83 -51.28 5.87
N PRO A 274 10.28 -51.62 4.69
CA PRO A 274 10.27 -53.01 4.20
C PRO A 274 11.65 -53.65 4.03
N GLU A 275 12.67 -52.82 3.82
CA GLU A 275 14.07 -53.23 3.66
C GLU A 275 14.91 -52.97 4.93
N GLY A 276 14.29 -52.59 6.05
CA GLY A 276 15.00 -52.30 7.31
C GLY A 276 15.90 -51.06 7.24
N LEU A 277 15.53 -50.08 6.40
CA LEU A 277 16.23 -48.81 6.24
C LEU A 277 15.68 -47.75 7.20
N GLY A 278 16.57 -46.90 7.69
CA GLY A 278 16.26 -45.68 8.46
C GLY A 278 16.95 -44.46 7.86
N LEU A 279 16.78 -43.29 8.46
CA LEU A 279 17.36 -42.05 7.95
C LEU A 279 18.74 -41.79 8.56
N ASP A 280 19.69 -41.39 7.72
CA ASP A 280 21.03 -40.98 8.10
C ASP A 280 21.02 -39.56 8.66
N GLY A 281 21.77 -39.31 9.72
CA GLY A 281 21.83 -38.01 10.36
C GLY A 281 22.49 -38.03 11.72
N HIS A 282 22.87 -36.86 12.22
CA HIS A 282 23.52 -36.75 13.53
C HIS A 282 22.54 -36.97 14.69
N SER A 283 21.30 -36.48 14.56
CA SER A 283 20.16 -36.77 15.45
C SER A 283 19.48 -38.09 15.05
N ASP A 284 18.24 -38.33 15.47
CA ASP A 284 17.36 -39.40 14.95
C ASP A 284 16.91 -39.21 13.48
N ALA A 285 17.31 -38.11 12.84
CA ALA A 285 17.11 -37.81 11.41
C ALA A 285 15.63 -37.70 10.96
N ASP A 286 14.74 -37.30 11.88
CA ASP A 286 13.32 -37.09 11.61
C ASP A 286 13.07 -35.86 10.72
N VAL A 287 13.01 -36.09 9.40
CA VAL A 287 12.78 -35.04 8.39
C VAL A 287 11.49 -34.25 8.58
N LEU A 288 10.44 -34.85 9.17
CA LEU A 288 9.18 -34.14 9.41
C LEU A 288 9.37 -33.10 10.52
N THR A 289 9.96 -33.54 11.63
CA THR A 289 10.20 -32.65 12.77
C THR A 289 11.23 -31.57 12.42
N HIS A 290 12.27 -31.92 11.67
CA HIS A 290 13.26 -30.96 11.16
C HIS A 290 12.64 -29.89 10.25
N ALA A 291 11.86 -30.28 9.25
CA ALA A 291 11.19 -29.33 8.36
C ALA A 291 10.26 -28.38 9.14
N ILE A 292 9.55 -28.87 10.16
CA ILE A 292 8.73 -28.04 11.04
C ILE A 292 9.59 -27.03 11.81
N MET A 293 10.72 -27.45 12.38
CA MET A 293 11.63 -26.54 13.09
C MET A 293 12.19 -25.45 12.17
N ASP A 294 12.60 -25.79 10.95
CA ASP A 294 13.08 -24.79 9.97
C ASP A 294 11.97 -23.83 9.56
N ALA A 295 10.73 -24.31 9.39
CA ALA A 295 9.59 -23.42 9.14
C ALA A 295 9.36 -22.44 10.30
N ILE A 296 9.46 -22.90 11.56
CA ILE A 296 9.32 -22.04 12.74
C ILE A 296 10.44 -20.98 12.80
N LEU A 297 11.69 -21.40 12.65
CA LEU A 297 12.85 -20.52 12.72
C LEU A 297 12.85 -19.52 11.55
N GLY A 298 12.49 -19.99 10.36
CA GLY A 298 12.34 -19.18 9.14
C GLY A 298 11.29 -18.08 9.28
N ALA A 299 10.12 -18.39 9.85
CA ALA A 299 9.06 -17.41 10.12
C ALA A 299 9.58 -16.22 10.95
N LEU A 300 10.52 -16.46 11.86
CA LEU A 300 11.09 -15.44 12.75
C LEU A 300 12.44 -14.89 12.27
N SER A 301 12.92 -15.29 11.09
CA SER A 301 14.23 -14.92 10.55
C SER A 301 15.39 -15.28 11.49
N LEU A 302 15.30 -16.45 12.14
CA LEU A 302 16.26 -16.90 13.16
C LEU A 302 17.41 -17.76 12.60
N GLY A 303 17.36 -18.12 11.32
CA GLY A 303 18.27 -19.08 10.69
C GLY A 303 17.60 -20.46 10.56
N ASP A 304 18.42 -21.49 10.47
CA ASP A 304 18.02 -22.90 10.38
C ASP A 304 18.31 -23.68 11.67
N ILE A 305 17.91 -24.94 11.71
CA ILE A 305 18.19 -25.85 12.84
C ILE A 305 19.68 -26.06 13.11
N GLY A 306 20.53 -26.03 12.08
CA GLY A 306 21.98 -26.27 12.20
C GLY A 306 22.69 -25.22 13.05
N LYS A 307 22.16 -23.99 13.07
CA LYS A 307 22.62 -22.93 13.97
C LYS A 307 22.39 -23.24 15.45
N TYR A 308 21.32 -23.96 15.79
CA TYR A 308 20.92 -24.24 17.17
C TYR A 308 21.38 -25.61 17.65
N PHE A 309 21.49 -26.57 16.73
CA PHE A 309 21.88 -27.95 16.99
C PHE A 309 22.96 -28.37 15.98
N PRO A 310 24.18 -27.83 16.10
CA PRO A 310 25.24 -28.09 15.13
C PRO A 310 25.65 -29.58 15.16
N PRO A 311 25.92 -30.19 13.99
CA PRO A 311 26.26 -31.61 13.88
C PRO A 311 27.61 -31.95 14.53
N ASP A 312 28.48 -30.96 14.73
CA ASP A 312 29.79 -31.18 15.37
C ASP A 312 29.71 -31.19 16.90
N ASP A 313 28.55 -30.85 17.49
CA ASP A 313 28.34 -30.92 18.94
C ASP A 313 27.95 -32.36 19.37
N PRO A 314 28.79 -33.05 20.15
CA PRO A 314 28.50 -34.42 20.60
C PRO A 314 27.21 -34.55 21.42
N LYS A 315 26.72 -33.45 22.02
CA LYS A 315 25.51 -33.43 22.83
C LYS A 315 24.25 -33.85 22.06
N TRP A 316 24.21 -33.57 20.75
CA TRP A 316 23.03 -33.81 19.92
C TRP A 316 23.07 -35.13 19.15
N LYS A 317 24.14 -35.92 19.33
CA LYS A 317 24.28 -37.21 18.68
C LYS A 317 23.16 -38.17 19.11
N ASN A 318 22.40 -38.68 18.14
CA ASN A 318 21.22 -39.53 18.33
C ASN A 318 20.13 -38.89 19.22
N ALA A 319 20.08 -37.56 19.30
CA ALA A 319 19.03 -36.88 20.04
C ALA A 319 17.66 -37.09 19.38
N ASP A 320 16.62 -37.23 20.20
CA ASP A 320 15.22 -37.26 19.77
C ASP A 320 14.83 -35.87 19.21
N SER A 321 14.41 -35.81 17.96
CA SER A 321 14.07 -34.56 17.29
C SER A 321 12.87 -33.86 17.93
N LEU A 322 11.96 -34.57 18.60
CA LEU A 322 10.92 -33.91 19.38
C LEU A 322 11.54 -33.12 20.53
N ILE A 323 12.60 -33.60 21.19
CA ILE A 323 13.30 -32.83 22.23
C ILE A 323 13.87 -31.54 21.63
N LEU A 324 14.49 -31.61 20.46
CA LEU A 324 15.02 -30.44 19.73
C LEU A 324 13.90 -29.45 19.39
N LEU A 325 12.76 -29.94 18.87
CA LEU A 325 11.57 -29.13 18.61
C LEU A 325 11.11 -28.42 19.89
N GLY A 326 11.14 -29.08 21.04
CA GLY A 326 10.83 -28.47 22.33
C GLY A 326 11.70 -27.24 22.64
N HIS A 327 13.01 -27.30 22.37
CA HIS A 327 13.90 -26.15 22.54
C HIS A 327 13.57 -25.00 21.58
N VAL A 328 13.16 -25.30 20.34
CA VAL A 328 12.70 -24.28 19.38
C VAL A 328 11.39 -23.64 19.85
N ILE A 329 10.45 -24.42 20.39
CA ILE A 329 9.21 -23.90 20.99
C ILE A 329 9.52 -22.93 22.15
N GLU A 330 10.38 -23.33 23.09
CA GLU A 330 10.79 -22.45 24.20
C GLU A 330 11.45 -21.15 23.70
N LEU A 331 12.23 -21.21 22.61
CA LEU A 331 12.87 -20.05 22.01
C LEU A 331 11.86 -19.05 21.43
N ILE A 332 10.84 -19.53 20.72
CA ILE A 332 9.82 -18.66 20.11
C ILE A 332 8.85 -18.11 21.16
N GLU A 333 8.52 -18.89 22.20
CA GLU A 333 7.70 -18.45 23.33
C GLU A 333 8.38 -17.30 24.08
N LYS A 334 9.69 -17.40 24.34
CA LYS A 334 10.50 -16.31 24.92
C LYS A 334 10.53 -15.04 24.07
N LYS A 335 10.26 -15.15 22.77
CA LYS A 335 10.17 -14.02 21.83
C LYS A 335 8.74 -13.49 21.65
N GLY A 336 7.77 -14.02 22.39
CA GLY A 336 6.38 -13.59 22.34
C GLY A 336 5.62 -14.13 21.13
N TRP A 337 6.00 -15.29 20.59
CA TRP A 337 5.30 -15.91 19.47
C TRP A 337 4.72 -17.27 19.85
N GLN A 338 3.58 -17.58 19.23
CA GLN A 338 2.91 -18.88 19.33
C GLN A 338 2.61 -19.42 17.93
N ILE A 339 2.64 -20.74 17.80
CA ILE A 339 2.21 -21.43 16.57
C ILE A 339 0.68 -21.42 16.52
N GLN A 340 0.12 -21.22 15.34
CA GLN A 340 -1.33 -21.30 15.10
C GLN A 340 -1.68 -22.59 14.40
N ASN A 341 -1.01 -22.89 13.28
CA ASN A 341 -1.19 -24.15 12.59
C ASN A 341 0.11 -24.58 11.89
N ILE A 342 0.19 -25.87 11.60
CA ILE A 342 1.26 -26.52 10.86
C ILE A 342 0.61 -27.27 9.70
N ASP A 343 1.20 -27.21 8.51
CA ASP A 343 0.89 -28.11 7.42
C ASP A 343 2.16 -28.69 6.84
N SER A 344 2.18 -29.99 6.58
CA SER A 344 3.39 -30.68 6.10
C SER A 344 3.07 -31.77 5.09
N VAL A 345 4.05 -32.06 4.24
CA VAL A 345 4.01 -33.11 3.22
C VAL A 345 5.30 -33.90 3.27
N ILE A 346 5.19 -35.19 3.57
CA ILE A 346 6.29 -36.15 3.52
C ILE A 346 6.28 -36.80 2.14
N VAL A 347 7.43 -36.84 1.48
CA VAL A 347 7.62 -37.51 0.19
C VAL A 347 8.44 -38.78 0.42
N ALA A 348 7.80 -39.93 0.30
CA ALA A 348 8.43 -41.24 0.49
C ALA A 348 7.75 -42.29 -0.39
N GLU A 349 8.53 -43.13 -1.09
CA GLU A 349 7.98 -44.28 -1.81
C GLU A 349 7.56 -45.41 -0.86
N ARG A 350 8.38 -45.69 0.16
CA ARG A 350 8.13 -46.71 1.17
C ARG A 350 8.63 -46.24 2.55
N PRO A 351 8.02 -46.70 3.66
CA PRO A 351 6.78 -47.47 3.74
C PRO A 351 5.53 -46.62 3.46
N LYS A 352 4.35 -47.27 3.38
CA LYS A 352 3.07 -46.54 3.35
C LYS A 352 2.88 -45.78 4.67
N LEU A 353 2.81 -44.46 4.59
CA LEU A 353 2.73 -43.59 5.78
C LEU A 353 1.31 -43.43 6.34
N LYS A 354 0.27 -43.68 5.54
CA LYS A 354 -1.15 -43.51 5.93
C LYS A 354 -1.51 -44.08 7.31
N PRO A 355 -1.07 -45.31 7.71
CA PRO A 355 -1.39 -45.86 9.03
C PRO A 355 -0.78 -45.10 10.22
N TYR A 356 0.21 -44.23 9.98
CA TYR A 356 0.99 -43.55 11.02
C TYR A 356 0.67 -42.06 11.14
N ILE A 357 -0.07 -41.48 10.18
CA ILE A 357 -0.33 -40.03 10.10
C ILE A 357 -0.99 -39.47 11.37
N ASP A 358 -2.04 -40.14 11.88
CA ASP A 358 -2.74 -39.64 13.08
C ASP A 358 -1.85 -39.67 14.32
N LEU A 359 -0.96 -40.66 14.43
CA LEU A 359 -0.01 -40.75 15.53
C LEU A 359 1.09 -39.67 15.44
N MET A 360 1.57 -39.36 14.23
CA MET A 360 2.50 -38.24 14.00
C MET A 360 1.85 -36.92 14.40
N LYS A 361 0.61 -36.68 13.95
CA LYS A 361 -0.17 -35.49 14.33
C LYS A 361 -0.31 -35.37 15.84
N GLU A 362 -0.64 -36.45 16.54
CA GLU A 362 -0.79 -36.47 17.99
C GLU A 362 0.51 -36.13 18.73
N LYS A 363 1.65 -36.69 18.30
CA LYS A 363 2.96 -36.40 18.92
C LYS A 363 3.38 -34.95 18.69
N ILE A 364 3.22 -34.45 17.46
CA ILE A 364 3.57 -33.08 17.10
C ILE A 364 2.66 -32.08 17.83
N SER A 365 1.34 -32.28 17.81
CA SER A 365 0.37 -31.38 18.46
C SER A 365 0.62 -31.24 19.96
N LYS A 366 0.89 -32.36 20.65
CA LYS A 366 1.28 -32.37 22.07
C LYS A 366 2.57 -31.58 22.31
N LYS A 367 3.55 -31.71 21.41
CA LYS A 367 4.86 -31.06 21.57
C LYS A 367 4.80 -29.56 21.33
N VAL A 368 4.07 -29.12 20.31
CA VAL A 368 3.95 -27.70 19.94
C VAL A 368 2.80 -26.97 20.64
N ARG A 369 1.98 -27.71 21.42
CA ARG A 369 0.86 -27.20 22.23
C ARG A 369 -0.23 -26.50 21.38
N VAL A 370 -0.59 -27.08 20.24
CA VAL A 370 -1.72 -26.65 19.41
C VAL A 370 -2.75 -27.77 19.27
N ASN A 371 -3.97 -27.44 18.84
CA ASN A 371 -4.99 -28.46 18.61
C ASN A 371 -4.52 -29.42 17.50
N ILE A 372 -4.83 -30.71 17.63
CA ILE A 372 -4.49 -31.73 16.63
C ILE A 372 -5.11 -31.42 15.26
N ASP A 373 -6.25 -30.73 15.23
CA ASP A 373 -6.90 -30.29 13.99
C ASP A 373 -6.10 -29.19 13.26
N ASP A 374 -5.23 -28.47 13.98
CA ASP A 374 -4.34 -27.45 13.44
C ASP A 374 -2.98 -28.03 13.00
N VAL A 375 -2.80 -29.36 13.05
CA VAL A 375 -1.60 -30.07 12.60
C VAL A 375 -1.91 -30.91 11.38
N GLY A 376 -1.55 -30.42 10.20
CA GLY A 376 -1.61 -31.15 8.94
C GLY A 376 -0.34 -31.96 8.69
N VAL A 377 -0.49 -33.28 8.52
CA VAL A 377 0.56 -34.17 8.03
C VAL A 377 0.01 -34.95 6.84
N LYS A 378 0.59 -34.74 5.67
CA LYS A 378 0.25 -35.44 4.43
C LYS A 378 1.44 -36.28 3.98
N ALA A 379 1.16 -37.31 3.19
CA ALA A 379 2.17 -38.16 2.60
C ALA A 379 1.89 -38.38 1.11
N THR A 380 2.94 -38.40 0.30
CA THR A 380 2.88 -38.70 -1.13
C THR A 380 4.10 -39.52 -1.57
N THR A 381 3.94 -40.23 -2.67
CA THR A 381 5.05 -40.83 -3.45
C THR A 381 5.62 -39.78 -4.41
N ASN A 382 6.81 -40.03 -4.96
CA ASN A 382 7.41 -39.21 -6.01
C ASN A 382 7.38 -39.91 -7.38
N GLU A 383 6.51 -40.92 -7.52
CA GLU A 383 6.29 -41.71 -8.74
C GLU A 383 7.59 -42.28 -9.34
N LYS A 384 8.50 -42.76 -8.50
CA LYS A 384 9.82 -43.28 -8.90
C LYS A 384 10.75 -42.24 -9.56
N LEU A 385 10.45 -40.94 -9.41
CA LEU A 385 11.28 -39.83 -9.87
C LEU A 385 12.05 -39.22 -8.68
N GLY A 386 13.21 -38.61 -8.96
CA GLY A 386 14.02 -37.97 -7.92
C GLY A 386 14.68 -38.96 -6.93
N ALA A 387 15.31 -38.41 -5.89
CA ALA A 387 15.99 -39.22 -4.87
C ALA A 387 15.00 -40.02 -4.04
N GLU A 388 13.83 -39.44 -3.75
CA GLU A 388 12.73 -40.07 -3.03
C GLU A 388 12.16 -41.24 -3.83
N GLY A 389 11.94 -41.04 -5.14
CA GLY A 389 11.44 -42.07 -6.05
C GLY A 389 12.40 -43.24 -6.28
N ARG A 390 13.72 -42.98 -6.21
CA ARG A 390 14.76 -44.01 -6.24
C ARG A 390 15.04 -44.63 -4.87
N GLU A 391 14.28 -44.24 -3.84
CA GLU A 391 14.45 -44.70 -2.46
C GLU A 391 15.84 -44.40 -1.89
N GLU A 392 16.48 -43.34 -2.36
CA GLU A 392 17.76 -42.84 -1.85
C GLU A 392 17.57 -42.03 -0.55
N GLY A 393 16.37 -41.49 -0.32
CA GLY A 393 16.05 -40.68 0.85
C GLY A 393 14.56 -40.40 1.00
N ILE A 394 14.21 -39.75 2.10
CA ILE A 394 12.87 -39.22 2.36
C ILE A 394 13.03 -37.72 2.58
N CYS A 395 12.11 -36.92 2.06
CA CYS A 395 12.08 -35.49 2.34
C CYS A 395 10.73 -35.04 2.92
N CYS A 396 10.74 -33.87 3.54
CA CYS A 396 9.54 -33.22 4.02
C CYS A 396 9.54 -31.73 3.71
N HIS A 397 8.37 -31.23 3.34
CA HIS A 397 8.07 -29.80 3.30
C HIS A 397 7.11 -29.45 4.43
N ALA A 398 7.34 -28.33 5.10
CA ALA A 398 6.46 -27.83 6.14
C ALA A 398 6.18 -26.34 5.97
N VAL A 399 4.99 -25.92 6.37
CA VAL A 399 4.55 -24.54 6.47
C VAL A 399 3.98 -24.32 7.87
N VAL A 400 4.39 -23.24 8.52
CA VAL A 400 3.94 -22.90 9.87
C VAL A 400 3.43 -21.47 9.89
N LEU A 401 2.22 -21.29 10.42
CA LEU A 401 1.67 -19.98 10.74
C LEU A 401 1.89 -19.67 12.21
N MET A 402 2.36 -18.47 12.50
CA MET A 402 2.65 -17.99 13.85
C MET A 402 1.94 -16.66 14.11
N LYS A 403 1.47 -16.48 15.33
CA LYS A 403 0.88 -15.23 15.81
C LYS A 403 1.73 -14.67 16.94
N ARG A 404 1.83 -13.34 17.02
CA ARG A 404 2.42 -12.68 18.19
C ARG A 404 1.45 -12.70 19.36
N ASN A 405 1.94 -13.01 20.55
CA ASN A 405 1.16 -12.99 21.77
C ASN A 405 0.77 -11.55 22.11
N GLU A 406 -0.51 -11.31 22.38
CA GLU A 406 -1.06 -9.98 22.65
C GLU A 406 -0.54 -9.35 23.96
N ASN A 407 0.15 -10.14 24.80
CA ASN A 407 0.69 -9.75 26.11
C ASN A 407 2.23 -9.70 26.18
N SER A 408 2.93 -9.52 25.05
CA SER A 408 4.42 -9.58 24.99
C SER A 408 5.13 -8.33 24.46
#